data_AF-A0A7S6WPT0-F1
#
_entry.id   AF-A0A7S6WPT0-F1
#
_cell.length_a   1.000
_cell.length_b   1.000
_cell.length_c   1.000
_cell.angle_alpha   90.00
_cell.angle_beta   90.00
_cell.angle_gamma   90.00
#
_symmetry.space_group_name_H-M   'P 1'
#
loop_
_entity.id
_entity.type
_entity.pdbx_description
1 polymer ?
#
loop_
_entity_poly.entity_id
_entity_poly.type
_entity_poly.pdbx_seq_one_letter_code
_entity_poly.pdbx_strand_id
1 'polypeptide(L)'
;MNKRIFIKLILCFVITALTAQNHYFNVGDVISGIKKNPPKHTIKIAKIFDMPEGTLEVKSYKETPSEKDTNFLFAGGQLIGVSRYEKGQELFFLDMNGDGTIQIISHSPVIPLWVLSLSNHTKKSEKNNVDKILNSFYDIFNGNDNPYESGKLNKLIKENFELAVNIDTENRDLIYGICLYYGYNSQKNHYLNYANVQNVLLEYLYRFKLETAHPLIFLWALEENLGIKNKEYVIELLPTLIDTFPEFIPFKVYSWQLENDPKLKEKKYKELKKKYPKHWIVKQI
;
A
#
# COMPACT_ATOMS: atom_id res chain seq x y z
N MET A 1 -37.84 20.71 -24.15
CA MET A 1 -37.29 19.83 -23.08
C MET A 1 -38.05 20.11 -21.78
N ASN A 2 -38.72 19.10 -21.21
CA ASN A 2 -39.77 19.29 -20.20
C ASN A 2 -39.21 19.78 -18.84
N LYS A 3 -39.59 21.00 -18.40
CA LYS A 3 -39.20 21.60 -17.09
C LYS A 3 -39.43 20.67 -15.89
N ARG A 4 -40.45 19.81 -15.93
CA ARG A 4 -40.74 18.82 -14.87
C ARG A 4 -39.71 17.69 -14.76
N ILE A 5 -39.11 17.26 -15.87
CA ILE A 5 -38.04 16.26 -15.87
C ILE A 5 -36.75 16.87 -15.30
N PHE A 6 -36.47 18.12 -15.67
CA PHE A 6 -35.32 18.87 -15.19
C PHE A 6 -35.35 19.09 -13.67
N ILE A 7 -36.51 19.45 -13.11
CA ILE A 7 -36.69 19.65 -11.65
C ILE A 7 -36.54 18.32 -10.88
N LYS A 8 -37.09 17.21 -11.39
CA LYS A 8 -36.95 15.89 -10.75
C LYS A 8 -35.49 15.42 -10.72
N LEU A 9 -34.75 15.63 -11.82
CA LEU A 9 -33.32 15.31 -11.88
C LEU A 9 -32.54 16.15 -10.85
N ILE A 10 -32.75 17.47 -10.82
CA ILE A 10 -32.08 18.35 -9.85
C ILE A 10 -32.37 17.93 -8.40
N LEU A 11 -33.60 17.58 -8.06
CA LEU A 11 -33.94 17.13 -6.71
C LEU A 11 -33.20 15.83 -6.34
N CYS A 12 -33.13 14.85 -7.23
CA CYS A 12 -32.38 13.61 -6.98
C CYS A 12 -30.87 13.86 -6.79
N PHE A 13 -30.29 14.80 -7.54
CA PHE A 13 -28.87 15.17 -7.40
C PHE A 13 -28.58 15.95 -6.11
N VAL A 14 -29.50 16.81 -5.66
CA VAL A 14 -29.35 17.57 -4.41
C VAL A 14 -29.52 16.67 -3.18
N ILE A 15 -30.48 15.74 -3.21
CA ILE A 15 -30.69 14.77 -2.13
C ILE A 15 -29.46 13.87 -1.99
N THR A 16 -28.91 13.35 -3.10
CA THR A 16 -27.72 12.49 -3.06
C THR A 16 -26.47 13.20 -2.54
N ALA A 17 -26.25 14.47 -2.89
CA ALA A 17 -25.14 15.27 -2.37
C ALA A 17 -25.28 15.55 -0.85
N LEU A 18 -26.47 15.93 -0.39
CA LEU A 18 -26.73 16.18 1.02
C LEU A 18 -26.68 14.91 1.86
N THR A 19 -27.12 13.77 1.31
CA THR A 19 -26.99 12.47 1.99
C THR A 19 -25.53 12.05 2.10
N ALA A 20 -24.73 12.23 1.05
CA ALA A 20 -23.32 11.85 1.05
C ALA A 20 -22.49 12.73 2.02
N GLN A 21 -22.77 14.03 2.08
CA GLN A 21 -22.09 14.99 2.95
C GLN A 21 -22.22 14.65 4.44
N ASN A 22 -23.36 14.08 4.84
CA ASN A 22 -23.66 13.68 6.21
C ASN A 22 -23.55 12.16 6.43
N HIS A 23 -23.09 11.40 5.43
CA HIS A 23 -23.02 9.94 5.53
C HIS A 23 -21.82 9.48 6.34
N TYR A 24 -22.03 8.48 7.18
CA TYR A 24 -21.01 7.88 8.01
C TYR A 24 -20.39 6.67 7.31
N PHE A 25 -19.41 6.91 6.45
CA PHE A 25 -18.71 5.85 5.73
C PHE A 25 -17.86 4.97 6.66
N ASN A 26 -17.77 3.70 6.30
CA ASN A 26 -17.01 2.63 6.95
C ASN A 26 -16.25 1.80 5.90
N VAL A 27 -15.39 0.90 6.38
CA VAL A 27 -14.78 -0.13 5.52
C VAL A 27 -15.89 -0.99 4.88
N GLY A 28 -15.79 -1.20 3.57
CA GLY A 28 -16.78 -1.91 2.76
C GLY A 28 -17.80 -1.00 2.07
N ASP A 29 -17.88 0.28 2.43
CA ASP A 29 -18.81 1.20 1.78
C ASP A 29 -18.30 1.63 0.40
N VAL A 30 -19.24 1.79 -0.53
CA VAL A 30 -18.98 2.16 -1.93
C VAL A 30 -19.10 3.67 -2.11
N ILE A 31 -18.02 4.30 -2.56
CA ILE A 31 -17.91 5.75 -2.83
C ILE A 31 -17.90 6.10 -4.32
N SER A 32 -17.86 5.11 -5.22
CA SER A 32 -17.81 5.33 -6.68
C SER A 32 -18.94 6.22 -7.22
N GLY A 33 -20.11 6.22 -6.55
CA GLY A 33 -21.26 7.07 -6.89
C GLY A 33 -20.96 8.57 -6.84
N ILE A 34 -20.00 9.00 -6.02
CA ILE A 34 -19.58 10.40 -5.89
C ILE A 34 -18.98 10.93 -7.20
N LYS A 35 -18.33 10.08 -8.00
CA LYS A 35 -17.78 10.48 -9.31
C LYS A 35 -18.86 11.00 -10.28
N LYS A 36 -20.12 10.60 -10.12
CA LYS A 36 -21.24 11.07 -10.96
C LYS A 36 -21.68 12.50 -10.63
N ASN A 37 -21.44 12.95 -9.41
CA ASN A 37 -21.76 14.30 -8.95
C ASN A 37 -20.69 14.76 -7.97
N PRO A 38 -19.47 15.11 -8.43
CA PRO A 38 -18.35 15.36 -7.53
C PRO A 38 -18.56 16.64 -6.72
N PRO A 39 -18.04 16.69 -5.48
CA PRO A 39 -18.00 17.91 -4.68
C PRO A 39 -17.18 19.00 -5.39
N LYS A 40 -17.66 20.25 -5.28
CA LYS A 40 -17.11 21.38 -6.04
C LYS A 40 -16.21 22.30 -5.22
N HIS A 41 -16.38 22.31 -3.89
CA HIS A 41 -15.63 23.19 -3.02
C HIS A 41 -14.36 22.49 -2.57
N THR A 42 -13.21 23.06 -2.92
CA THR A 42 -11.92 22.59 -2.42
C THR A 42 -11.64 23.29 -1.09
N ILE A 43 -11.52 22.50 -0.04
CA ILE A 43 -11.40 22.98 1.36
C ILE A 43 -9.93 23.03 1.78
N LYS A 44 -9.14 22.07 1.31
CA LYS A 44 -7.71 21.96 1.63
C LYS A 44 -6.98 21.32 0.45
N ILE A 45 -5.78 21.80 0.18
CA ILE A 45 -4.84 21.20 -0.76
C ILE A 45 -3.56 20.91 0.02
N ALA A 46 -3.08 19.67 -0.03
CA ALA A 46 -1.85 19.25 0.61
C ALA A 46 -0.94 18.57 -0.42
N LYS A 47 0.28 19.08 -0.58
CA LYS A 47 1.31 18.42 -1.38
C LYS A 47 1.97 17.35 -0.51
N ILE A 48 1.60 16.09 -0.73
CA ILE A 48 2.13 14.93 0.01
C ILE A 48 3.52 14.57 -0.51
N PHE A 49 3.68 14.59 -1.84
CA PHE A 49 4.94 14.28 -2.51
C PHE A 49 5.19 15.24 -3.67
N ASP A 50 6.46 15.42 -4.03
CA ASP A 50 6.86 16.24 -5.18
C ASP A 50 6.74 15.48 -6.50
N MET A 51 5.50 15.12 -6.84
CA MET A 51 5.14 14.47 -8.10
C MET A 51 3.77 14.96 -8.58
N PRO A 52 3.41 14.80 -9.88
CA PRO A 52 2.15 15.29 -10.42
C PRO A 52 0.91 14.76 -9.67
N GLU A 53 0.94 13.48 -9.29
CA GLU A 53 -0.13 12.82 -8.55
C GLU A 53 -0.08 13.11 -7.05
N GLY A 54 1.03 13.68 -6.58
CA GLY A 54 1.43 13.86 -5.19
C GLY A 54 0.61 14.90 -4.41
N THR A 55 -0.42 15.47 -5.02
CA THR A 55 -1.28 16.48 -4.41
C THR A 55 -2.59 15.85 -3.99
N LEU A 56 -2.92 15.99 -2.70
CA LEU A 56 -4.19 15.60 -2.11
C LEU A 56 -5.11 16.84 -2.01
N GLU A 57 -6.22 16.79 -2.72
CA GLU A 57 -7.31 17.76 -2.64
C GLU A 57 -8.42 17.20 -1.74
N VAL A 58 -8.77 17.94 -0.69
CA VAL A 58 -9.90 17.64 0.19
C VAL A 58 -11.08 18.50 -0.26
N LYS A 59 -12.17 17.87 -0.68
CA LYS A 59 -13.34 18.53 -1.25
C LYS A 59 -14.60 18.30 -0.43
N SER A 60 -15.53 19.24 -0.50
CA SER A 60 -16.84 19.16 0.15
C SER A 60 -17.95 19.65 -0.78
N TYR A 61 -19.18 19.19 -0.52
CA TYR A 61 -20.37 19.78 -1.14
C TYR A 61 -20.77 21.10 -0.47
N LYS A 62 -20.25 21.39 0.73
CA LYS A 62 -20.41 22.68 1.42
C LYS A 62 -19.17 23.54 1.19
N GLU A 63 -19.36 24.85 1.08
CA GLU A 63 -18.24 25.80 1.04
C GLU A 63 -17.47 25.83 2.36
N THR A 64 -18.19 25.68 3.47
CA THR A 64 -17.62 25.64 4.84
C THR A 64 -18.14 24.41 5.58
N PRO A 65 -17.49 23.23 5.45
CA PRO A 65 -17.86 22.03 6.20
C PRO A 65 -17.55 22.18 7.69
N SER A 66 -18.37 21.55 8.52
CA SER A 66 -18.15 21.38 9.96
C SER A 66 -17.30 20.12 10.25
N GLU A 67 -16.88 19.91 11.50
CA GLU A 67 -16.16 18.68 11.88
C GLU A 67 -16.99 17.39 11.72
N LYS A 68 -18.33 17.52 11.70
CA LYS A 68 -19.27 16.39 11.51
C LYS A 68 -19.45 16.01 10.05
N ASP A 69 -18.98 16.85 9.15
CA ASP A 69 -19.15 16.69 7.71
C ASP A 69 -18.11 15.72 7.15
N THR A 70 -18.55 14.85 6.25
CA THR A 70 -17.64 14.00 5.48
C THR A 70 -17.03 14.82 4.35
N ASN A 71 -15.70 14.78 4.24
CA ASN A 71 -14.96 15.35 3.13
C ASN A 71 -14.49 14.25 2.18
N PHE A 72 -14.26 14.61 0.93
CA PHE A 72 -13.90 13.67 -0.13
C PHE A 72 -12.46 13.92 -0.56
N LEU A 73 -11.70 12.83 -0.70
CA LEU A 73 -10.27 12.87 -0.96
C LEU A 73 -10.01 12.63 -2.44
N PHE A 74 -9.30 13.56 -3.08
CA PHE A 74 -8.92 13.45 -4.48
C PHE A 74 -7.40 13.54 -4.65
N ALA A 75 -6.81 12.65 -5.45
CA ALA A 75 -5.41 12.70 -5.84
C ALA A 75 -5.26 12.31 -7.32
N GLY A 76 -4.41 13.00 -8.07
CA GLY A 76 -4.29 12.78 -9.52
C GLY A 76 -5.61 12.88 -10.29
N GLY A 77 -6.55 13.71 -9.81
CA GLY A 77 -7.91 13.82 -10.35
C GLY A 77 -8.85 12.64 -10.03
N GLN A 78 -8.39 11.64 -9.27
CA GLN A 78 -9.18 10.47 -8.87
C GLN A 78 -9.76 10.65 -7.48
N LEU A 79 -11.00 10.19 -7.25
CA LEU A 79 -11.55 10.02 -5.91
C LEU A 79 -10.89 8.79 -5.27
N ILE A 80 -10.16 9.01 -4.17
CA ILE A 80 -9.38 7.97 -3.50
C ILE A 80 -9.93 7.58 -2.12
N GLY A 81 -10.96 8.27 -1.65
CA GLY A 81 -11.47 8.05 -0.30
C GLY A 81 -12.31 9.21 0.23
N VAL A 82 -12.56 9.15 1.53
CA VAL A 82 -13.20 10.20 2.31
C VAL A 82 -12.42 10.46 3.60
N SER A 83 -12.54 11.66 4.17
CA SER A 83 -12.03 11.95 5.52
C SER A 83 -13.13 12.49 6.43
N ARG A 84 -12.97 12.23 7.72
CA ARG A 84 -13.83 12.73 8.79
C ARG A 84 -13.00 13.08 10.03
N TYR A 85 -13.45 14.08 10.77
CA TYR A 85 -12.91 14.37 12.10
C TYR A 85 -13.60 13.52 13.17
N GLU A 86 -12.83 12.77 13.94
CA GLU A 86 -13.30 11.97 15.07
C GLU A 86 -12.38 12.17 16.28
N LYS A 87 -12.98 12.49 17.43
CA LYS A 87 -12.27 12.61 18.72
C LYS A 87 -11.00 13.48 18.64
N GLY A 88 -11.07 14.57 17.87
CA GLY A 88 -9.96 15.53 17.68
C GLY A 88 -8.90 15.11 16.66
N GLN A 89 -9.12 14.05 15.88
CA GLN A 89 -8.19 13.61 14.83
C GLN A 89 -8.92 13.43 13.50
N GLU A 90 -8.24 13.76 12.40
CA GLU A 90 -8.71 13.42 11.05
C GLU A 90 -8.42 11.95 10.75
N LEU A 91 -9.45 11.20 10.37
CA LEU A 91 -9.36 9.82 9.89
C LEU A 91 -9.59 9.79 8.37
N PHE A 92 -8.79 8.97 7.70
CA PHE A 92 -8.82 8.78 6.25
C PHE A 92 -9.35 7.39 5.93
N PHE A 93 -10.44 7.32 5.18
CA PHE A 93 -11.08 6.09 4.72
C PHE A 93 -10.76 5.94 3.23
N LEU A 94 -10.00 4.91 2.88
CA LEU A 94 -9.27 4.88 1.62
C LEU A 94 -9.68 3.72 0.74
N ASP A 95 -9.89 4.03 -0.54
CA ASP A 95 -9.93 3.10 -1.65
C ASP A 95 -8.50 2.81 -2.10
N MET A 96 -7.98 1.66 -1.68
CA MET A 96 -6.59 1.26 -1.91
C MET A 96 -6.37 0.54 -3.23
N ASN A 97 -7.42 0.11 -3.95
CA ASN A 97 -7.29 -0.67 -5.20
C ASN A 97 -7.96 0.00 -6.42
N GLY A 98 -8.70 1.09 -6.21
CA GLY A 98 -9.36 1.88 -7.26
C GLY A 98 -10.74 1.36 -7.67
N ASP A 99 -11.31 0.39 -6.95
CA ASP A 99 -12.63 -0.18 -7.24
C ASP A 99 -13.80 0.70 -6.75
N GLY A 100 -13.48 1.77 -6.01
CA GLY A 100 -14.45 2.70 -5.44
C GLY A 100 -15.12 2.18 -4.17
N THR A 101 -14.56 1.17 -3.52
CA THR A 101 -14.94 0.67 -2.18
C THR A 101 -13.86 1.07 -1.19
N ILE A 102 -14.24 1.37 0.06
CA ILE A 102 -13.27 1.68 1.12
C ILE A 102 -12.70 0.37 1.67
N GLN A 103 -11.39 0.17 1.62
CA GLN A 103 -10.74 -1.02 2.21
C GLN A 103 -10.16 -0.76 3.60
N ILE A 104 -9.71 0.45 3.91
CA ILE A 104 -8.96 0.71 5.14
C ILE A 104 -9.31 2.06 5.78
N ILE A 105 -8.94 2.17 7.06
CA ILE A 105 -8.90 3.42 7.82
C ILE A 105 -7.43 3.72 8.16
N SER A 106 -7.02 4.97 7.99
CA SER A 106 -5.67 5.45 8.29
C SER A 106 -5.74 6.76 9.09
N HIS A 107 -4.75 6.97 9.96
CA HIS A 107 -4.52 8.25 10.64
C HIS A 107 -3.61 9.19 9.84
N SER A 108 -3.08 8.74 8.71
CA SER A 108 -2.24 9.53 7.82
C SER A 108 -2.82 9.57 6.41
N PRO A 109 -2.76 10.71 5.73
CA PRO A 109 -3.12 10.78 4.32
C PRO A 109 -2.13 9.96 3.50
N VAL A 110 -2.65 9.22 2.53
CA VAL A 110 -1.84 8.41 1.62
C VAL A 110 -2.33 8.56 0.20
N ILE A 111 -1.44 8.36 -0.75
CA ILE A 111 -1.77 8.31 -2.17
C ILE A 111 -1.63 6.84 -2.59
N PRO A 112 -2.72 6.14 -2.90
CA PRO A 112 -2.64 4.75 -3.33
C PRO A 112 -1.83 4.58 -4.62
N LEU A 113 -1.13 3.44 -4.76
CA LEU A 113 -0.34 3.10 -5.96
C LEU A 113 -1.16 3.19 -7.25
N TRP A 114 -2.44 2.80 -7.23
CA TRP A 114 -3.28 2.81 -8.41
C TRP A 114 -3.49 4.23 -8.98
N VAL A 115 -3.39 5.27 -8.17
CA VAL A 115 -3.47 6.67 -8.63
C VAL A 115 -2.32 6.98 -9.58
N LEU A 116 -1.09 6.59 -9.22
CA LEU A 116 0.08 6.73 -10.10
C LEU A 116 -0.06 5.81 -11.30
N SER A 117 -0.59 4.61 -11.10
CA SER A 117 -0.78 3.63 -12.18
C SER A 117 -1.76 4.13 -13.25
N LEU A 118 -2.75 4.96 -12.91
CA LEU A 118 -3.69 5.54 -13.88
C LEU A 118 -3.23 6.88 -14.47
N SER A 119 -2.10 7.41 -14.00
CA SER A 119 -1.63 8.71 -14.46
C SER A 119 -1.02 8.65 -15.87
N ASN A 120 -1.30 9.68 -16.66
CA ASN A 120 -0.64 9.92 -17.95
C ASN A 120 0.85 10.25 -17.82
N HIS A 121 1.33 10.55 -16.61
CA HIS A 121 2.76 10.77 -16.34
C HIS A 121 3.51 9.47 -16.00
N THR A 122 2.83 8.32 -16.02
CA THR A 122 3.43 7.01 -15.72
C THR A 122 3.69 6.23 -16.99
N LYS A 123 4.97 6.01 -17.30
CA LYS A 123 5.41 5.17 -18.43
C LYS A 123 5.43 3.70 -18.01
N LYS A 124 4.31 3.00 -18.25
CA LYS A 124 4.22 1.55 -17.99
C LYS A 124 4.91 0.77 -19.11
N SER A 125 5.71 -0.22 -18.73
CA SER A 125 6.51 -1.02 -19.65
C SER A 125 6.61 -2.46 -19.17
N GLU A 126 6.59 -3.42 -20.10
CA GLU A 126 6.86 -4.84 -19.80
C GLU A 126 8.36 -5.10 -19.51
N LYS A 127 9.23 -4.11 -19.73
CA LYS A 127 10.63 -4.18 -19.34
C LYS A 127 10.74 -4.11 -17.81
N ASN A 128 11.19 -5.18 -17.18
CA ASN A 128 11.30 -5.26 -15.73
C ASN A 128 12.53 -4.54 -15.17
N ASN A 129 12.53 -3.21 -15.23
CA ASN A 129 13.52 -2.37 -14.54
C ASN A 129 13.39 -2.43 -13.01
N VAL A 130 12.22 -2.86 -12.50
CA VAL A 130 11.92 -2.99 -11.07
C VAL A 130 12.72 -4.14 -10.43
N ASP A 131 13.04 -5.19 -11.17
CA ASP A 131 13.83 -6.33 -10.68
C ASP A 131 15.20 -5.92 -10.13
N LYS A 132 15.88 -4.96 -10.78
CA LYS A 132 17.17 -4.45 -10.29
C LYS A 132 17.04 -3.79 -8.93
N ILE A 133 15.93 -3.10 -8.69
CA ILE A 133 15.63 -2.44 -7.42
C ILE A 133 15.36 -3.50 -6.36
N LEU A 134 14.49 -4.47 -6.66
CA LEU A 134 14.15 -5.57 -5.77
C LEU A 134 15.38 -6.42 -5.39
N ASN A 135 16.28 -6.69 -6.33
CA ASN A 135 17.56 -7.35 -6.08
C ASN A 135 18.47 -6.54 -5.14
N SER A 136 18.45 -5.21 -5.23
CA SER A 136 19.22 -4.36 -4.32
C SER A 136 18.68 -4.43 -2.88
N PHE A 137 17.35 -4.52 -2.71
CA PHE A 137 16.75 -4.81 -1.40
C PHE A 137 17.06 -6.25 -0.96
N TYR A 138 17.01 -7.22 -1.86
CA TYR A 138 17.38 -8.60 -1.59
C TYR A 138 18.76 -8.74 -0.98
N ASP A 139 19.77 -8.12 -1.58
CA ASP A 139 21.15 -8.20 -1.12
C ASP A 139 21.33 -7.65 0.30
N ILE A 140 20.57 -6.61 0.65
CA ILE A 140 20.54 -6.06 2.01
C ILE A 140 19.92 -7.08 2.97
N PHE A 141 18.73 -7.60 2.65
CA PHE A 141 17.99 -8.49 3.55
C PHE A 141 18.58 -9.89 3.67
N ASN A 142 19.25 -10.39 2.62
CA ASN A 142 19.92 -11.69 2.59
C ASN A 142 21.41 -11.61 3.01
N GLY A 143 21.90 -10.41 3.30
CA GLY A 143 23.29 -10.14 3.67
C GLY A 143 23.64 -10.46 5.13
N ASN A 144 24.86 -10.11 5.55
CA ASN A 144 25.33 -10.33 6.93
C ASN A 144 25.11 -9.12 7.86
N ASP A 145 24.88 -7.95 7.30
CA ASP A 145 24.69 -6.69 8.03
C ASP A 145 23.21 -6.49 8.32
N ASN A 146 22.88 -5.98 9.50
CA ASN A 146 21.50 -5.67 9.85
C ASN A 146 20.98 -4.52 8.95
N PRO A 147 19.90 -4.73 8.15
CA PRO A 147 19.33 -3.72 7.27
C PRO A 147 18.92 -2.44 8.00
N TYR A 148 18.46 -2.58 9.24
CA TYR A 148 17.87 -1.49 10.03
C TYR A 148 18.92 -0.66 10.80
N GLU A 149 20.13 -1.18 10.95
CA GLU A 149 21.22 -0.49 11.68
C GLU A 149 22.31 0.03 10.73
N SER A 150 22.51 -0.62 9.59
CA SER A 150 23.60 -0.28 8.66
C SER A 150 23.41 1.03 7.89
N GLY A 151 22.21 1.62 7.93
CA GLY A 151 21.83 2.78 7.11
C GLY A 151 21.67 2.50 5.61
N LYS A 152 22.07 1.31 5.14
CA LYS A 152 21.97 0.89 3.73
C LYS A 152 20.53 0.88 3.24
N LEU A 153 19.60 0.40 4.07
CA LEU A 153 18.18 0.35 3.73
C LEU A 153 17.61 1.76 3.51
N ASN A 154 17.84 2.68 4.44
CA ASN A 154 17.34 4.06 4.34
C ASN A 154 17.90 4.79 3.11
N LYS A 155 19.19 4.58 2.81
CA LYS A 155 19.82 5.11 1.59
C LYS A 155 19.11 4.58 0.34
N LEU A 156 18.91 3.26 0.26
CA LEU A 156 18.27 2.61 -0.88
C LEU A 156 16.81 3.06 -1.05
N ILE A 157 16.04 3.21 0.05
CA ILE A 157 14.68 3.74 0.00
C ILE A 157 14.67 5.15 -0.59
N LYS A 158 15.57 6.03 -0.12
CA LYS A 158 15.65 7.40 -0.60
C LYS A 158 15.97 7.47 -2.10
N GLU A 159 16.99 6.75 -2.54
CA GLU A 159 17.40 6.71 -3.96
C GLU A 159 16.28 6.20 -4.87
N ASN A 160 15.55 5.15 -4.45
CA ASN A 160 14.44 4.63 -5.23
C ASN A 160 13.19 5.53 -5.18
N PHE A 161 13.00 6.28 -4.09
CA PHE A 161 11.92 7.26 -4.03
C PHE A 161 12.17 8.42 -5.01
N GLU A 162 13.42 8.84 -5.20
CA GLU A 162 13.81 9.82 -6.24
C GLU A 162 13.48 9.31 -7.66
N LEU A 163 13.66 8.00 -7.92
CA LEU A 163 13.21 7.38 -9.17
C LEU A 163 11.69 7.38 -9.31
N ALA A 164 10.98 7.10 -8.21
CA ALA A 164 9.52 7.07 -8.19
C ALA A 164 8.89 8.45 -8.46
N VAL A 165 9.50 9.56 -8.04
CA VAL A 165 8.98 10.91 -8.32
C VAL A 165 9.31 11.41 -9.73
N ASN A 166 10.35 10.86 -10.38
CA ASN A 166 10.74 11.24 -11.73
C ASN A 166 9.77 10.65 -12.78
N ILE A 167 9.07 11.53 -13.51
CA ILE A 167 8.08 11.17 -14.54
C ILE A 167 8.69 10.45 -15.76
N ASP A 168 10.00 10.55 -15.94
CA ASP A 168 10.69 9.87 -17.04
C ASP A 168 11.05 8.42 -16.72
N THR A 169 10.99 8.03 -15.45
CA THR A 169 11.26 6.66 -15.00
C THR A 169 10.15 5.71 -15.45
N GLU A 170 10.53 4.64 -16.16
CA GLU A 170 9.62 3.53 -16.48
C GLU A 170 9.13 2.82 -15.20
N ASN A 171 7.87 2.40 -15.17
CA ASN A 171 7.28 1.65 -14.06
C ASN A 171 7.42 2.34 -12.69
N ARG A 172 7.47 3.68 -12.67
CA ARG A 172 7.60 4.50 -11.44
C ARG A 172 6.49 4.24 -10.42
N ASP A 173 5.31 3.80 -10.87
CA ASP A 173 4.20 3.38 -10.02
C ASP A 173 4.56 2.16 -9.15
N LEU A 174 5.17 1.13 -9.73
CA LEU A 174 5.65 -0.04 -8.98
C LEU A 174 6.81 0.31 -8.03
N ILE A 175 7.74 1.16 -8.47
CA ILE A 175 8.84 1.66 -7.62
C ILE A 175 8.26 2.42 -6.41
N TYR A 176 7.26 3.27 -6.65
CA TYR A 176 6.55 3.98 -5.60
C TYR A 176 5.91 3.01 -4.60
N GLY A 177 5.20 1.98 -5.06
CA GLY A 177 4.59 0.97 -4.17
C GLY A 177 5.60 0.24 -3.30
N ILE A 178 6.78 -0.09 -3.85
CA ILE A 178 7.89 -0.68 -3.11
C ILE A 178 8.38 0.28 -2.01
N CYS A 179 8.60 1.56 -2.34
CA CYS A 179 9.02 2.56 -1.34
C CYS A 179 7.94 2.81 -0.29
N LEU A 180 6.66 2.80 -0.68
CA LEU A 180 5.53 2.98 0.21
C LEU A 180 5.48 1.94 1.32
N TYR A 181 5.74 0.67 1.01
CA TYR A 181 5.78 -0.40 2.01
C TYR A 181 6.71 -0.04 3.17
N TYR A 182 7.92 0.45 2.88
CA TYR A 182 8.87 0.85 3.91
C TYR A 182 8.44 2.12 4.67
N GLY A 183 7.83 3.08 3.97
CA GLY A 183 7.26 4.28 4.58
C GLY A 183 6.14 3.95 5.58
N TYR A 184 5.19 3.13 5.18
CA TYR A 184 4.05 2.69 5.99
C TYR A 184 4.43 1.68 7.08
N ASN A 185 5.42 0.81 6.85
CA ASN A 185 5.92 -0.11 7.90
C ASN A 185 6.45 0.69 9.10
N SER A 186 7.10 1.82 8.85
CA SER A 186 7.51 2.75 9.92
C SER A 186 6.33 3.31 10.75
N GLN A 187 5.13 3.37 10.15
CA GLN A 187 3.89 3.80 10.81
C GLN A 187 3.15 2.66 11.54
N LYS A 188 3.62 1.41 11.41
CA LYS A 188 3.01 0.20 12.02
C LYS A 188 1.53 0.00 11.66
N ASN A 189 1.11 0.42 10.47
CA ASN A 189 -0.25 0.19 9.98
C ASN A 189 -0.28 -1.02 9.04
N HIS A 190 -0.39 -2.22 9.63
CA HIS A 190 -0.32 -3.48 8.90
C HIS A 190 -1.43 -3.68 7.87
N TYR A 191 -2.64 -3.16 8.11
CA TYR A 191 -3.74 -3.28 7.14
C TYR A 191 -3.50 -2.42 5.90
N LEU A 192 -3.02 -1.18 6.09
CA LEU A 192 -2.61 -0.31 4.99
C LEU A 192 -1.47 -0.92 4.18
N ASN A 193 -0.46 -1.44 4.87
CA ASN A 193 0.67 -2.10 4.23
C ASN A 193 0.26 -3.35 3.46
N TYR A 194 -0.56 -4.20 4.07
CA TYR A 194 -1.08 -5.39 3.43
C TYR A 194 -1.78 -5.04 2.12
N ALA A 195 -2.67 -4.05 2.12
CA ALA A 195 -3.35 -3.60 0.91
C ALA A 195 -2.35 -3.11 -0.18
N ASN A 196 -1.34 -2.32 0.21
CA ASN A 196 -0.29 -1.86 -0.71
C ASN A 196 0.51 -3.04 -1.29
N VAL A 197 0.95 -3.98 -0.46
CA VAL A 197 1.74 -5.14 -0.89
C VAL A 197 0.95 -6.03 -1.85
N GLN A 198 -0.35 -6.25 -1.61
CA GLN A 198 -1.19 -7.01 -2.53
C GLN A 198 -1.29 -6.33 -3.90
N ASN A 199 -1.45 -5.01 -3.94
CA ASN A 199 -1.47 -4.28 -5.21
C ASN A 199 -0.12 -4.33 -5.94
N VAL A 200 0.99 -4.17 -5.20
CA VAL A 200 2.34 -4.31 -5.78
C VAL A 200 2.52 -5.71 -6.36
N LEU A 201 2.14 -6.76 -5.62
CA LEU A 201 2.24 -8.14 -6.06
C LEU A 201 1.45 -8.39 -7.36
N LEU A 202 0.17 -8.02 -7.37
CA LEU A 202 -0.71 -8.24 -8.51
C LEU A 202 -0.22 -7.48 -9.74
N GLU A 203 0.13 -6.21 -9.59
CA GLU A 203 0.61 -5.38 -10.69
C GLU A 203 1.98 -5.83 -11.19
N TYR A 204 2.88 -6.27 -10.31
CA TYR A 204 4.19 -6.80 -10.67
C TYR A 204 4.07 -8.06 -11.52
N LEU A 205 3.28 -9.04 -11.07
CA LEU A 205 3.04 -10.29 -11.80
C LEU A 205 2.36 -10.03 -13.15
N TYR A 206 1.32 -9.19 -13.15
CA TYR A 206 0.56 -8.87 -14.36
C TYR A 206 1.42 -8.13 -15.39
N ARG A 207 2.12 -7.06 -14.98
CA ARG A 207 2.90 -6.20 -15.88
C ARG A 207 4.05 -6.93 -16.55
N PHE A 208 4.72 -7.80 -15.81
CA PHE A 208 5.89 -8.53 -16.29
C PHE A 208 5.57 -9.95 -16.76
N LYS A 209 4.29 -10.36 -16.75
CA LYS A 209 3.81 -11.67 -17.18
C LYS A 209 4.55 -12.82 -16.50
N LEU A 210 4.73 -12.70 -15.19
CA LEU A 210 5.49 -13.65 -14.37
C LEU A 210 4.53 -14.62 -13.67
N GLU A 211 4.96 -15.88 -13.54
CA GLU A 211 4.24 -16.88 -12.73
C GLU A 211 4.54 -16.75 -11.23
N THR A 212 5.72 -16.20 -10.90
CA THR A 212 6.17 -16.00 -9.52
C THR A 212 6.73 -14.61 -9.31
N ALA A 213 6.51 -14.06 -8.12
CA ALA A 213 7.00 -12.75 -7.75
C ALA A 213 8.40 -12.85 -7.14
N HIS A 214 9.07 -11.71 -7.03
CA HIS A 214 10.36 -11.63 -6.39
C HIS A 214 10.24 -11.96 -4.87
N PRO A 215 11.19 -12.69 -4.25
CA PRO A 215 11.10 -13.14 -2.84
C PRO A 215 10.89 -12.01 -1.83
N LEU A 216 11.38 -10.80 -2.11
CA LEU A 216 11.12 -9.63 -1.25
C LEU A 216 9.63 -9.28 -1.14
N ILE A 217 8.87 -9.39 -2.24
CA ILE A 217 7.43 -9.09 -2.21
C ILE A 217 6.72 -10.12 -1.31
N PHE A 218 7.13 -11.39 -1.38
CA PHE A 218 6.60 -12.44 -0.51
C PHE A 218 7.04 -12.27 0.95
N LEU A 219 8.25 -11.76 1.22
CA LEU A 219 8.67 -11.40 2.57
C LEU A 219 7.74 -10.35 3.17
N TRP A 220 7.47 -9.28 2.44
CA TRP A 220 6.56 -8.22 2.88
C TRP A 220 5.15 -8.78 3.10
N ALA A 221 4.63 -9.57 2.17
CA ALA A 221 3.32 -10.18 2.30
C ALA A 221 3.23 -11.08 3.55
N LEU A 222 4.29 -11.83 3.86
CA LEU A 222 4.38 -12.66 5.05
C LEU A 222 4.34 -11.81 6.33
N GLU A 223 5.20 -10.80 6.42
CA GLU A 223 5.29 -9.91 7.57
C GLU A 223 3.97 -9.19 7.85
N GLU A 224 3.30 -8.71 6.80
CA GLU A 224 2.02 -8.03 6.95
C GLU A 224 0.89 -8.98 7.33
N ASN A 225 0.87 -10.22 6.81
CA ASN A 225 -0.07 -11.24 7.27
C ASN A 225 0.11 -11.56 8.77
N LEU A 226 1.36 -11.65 9.24
CA LEU A 226 1.63 -11.79 10.68
C LEU A 226 1.15 -10.57 11.47
N GLY A 227 1.36 -9.37 10.94
CA GLY A 227 0.91 -8.10 11.54
C GLY A 227 -0.60 -7.99 11.70
N ILE A 228 -1.38 -8.50 10.73
CA ILE A 228 -2.85 -8.58 10.81
C ILE A 228 -3.35 -9.87 11.48
N LYS A 229 -2.47 -10.62 12.14
CA LYS A 229 -2.76 -11.86 12.89
C LYS A 229 -3.25 -13.04 12.04
N ASN A 230 -2.97 -13.05 10.74
CA ASN A 230 -3.24 -14.18 9.84
C ASN A 230 -2.08 -15.19 9.85
N LYS A 231 -1.78 -15.76 11.02
CA LYS A 231 -0.62 -16.64 11.23
C LYS A 231 -0.74 -17.98 10.49
N GLU A 232 -1.94 -18.53 10.42
CA GLU A 232 -2.22 -19.84 9.80
C GLU A 232 -1.87 -19.84 8.32
N TYR A 233 -2.31 -18.83 7.58
CA TYR A 233 -1.96 -18.62 6.18
C TYR A 233 -0.44 -18.60 5.95
N VAL A 234 0.30 -17.92 6.83
CA VAL A 234 1.77 -17.84 6.73
C VAL A 234 2.43 -19.20 6.94
N ILE A 235 1.95 -19.99 7.91
CA ILE A 235 2.47 -21.33 8.18
C ILE A 235 2.26 -22.23 6.95
N GLU A 236 1.10 -22.14 6.31
CA GLU A 236 0.78 -22.93 5.11
C GLU A 236 1.60 -22.51 3.88
N LEU A 237 1.85 -21.22 3.72
CA LEU A 237 2.58 -20.68 2.56
C LEU A 237 4.09 -20.90 2.63
N LEU A 238 4.68 -20.87 3.83
CA LEU A 238 6.13 -20.90 4.04
C LEU A 238 6.88 -22.09 3.41
N PRO A 239 6.40 -23.35 3.49
CA PRO A 239 7.06 -24.48 2.84
C PRO A 239 7.24 -24.25 1.34
N THR A 240 6.19 -23.83 0.64
CA THR A 240 6.22 -23.52 -0.80
C THR A 240 7.23 -22.42 -1.11
N LEU A 241 7.28 -21.36 -0.29
CA LEU A 241 8.24 -20.27 -0.49
C LEU A 241 9.69 -20.73 -0.26
N ILE A 242 9.94 -21.63 0.70
CA ILE A 242 11.27 -22.18 0.94
C ILE A 242 11.72 -23.08 -0.21
N ASP A 243 10.81 -23.90 -0.74
CA ASP A 243 11.11 -24.77 -1.87
C ASP A 243 11.36 -23.95 -3.16
N THR A 244 10.62 -22.86 -3.34
CA THR A 244 10.74 -21.96 -4.49
C THR A 244 11.99 -21.07 -4.40
N PHE A 245 12.33 -20.60 -3.20
CA PHE A 245 13.44 -19.68 -2.94
C PHE A 245 14.42 -20.24 -1.89
N PRO A 246 15.09 -21.37 -2.18
CA PRO A 246 15.88 -22.10 -1.20
C PRO A 246 17.11 -21.33 -0.71
N GLU A 247 17.54 -20.27 -1.39
CA GLU A 247 18.68 -19.44 -1.00
C GLU A 247 18.26 -18.22 -0.15
N PHE A 248 16.97 -17.89 -0.08
CA PHE A 248 16.52 -16.75 0.72
C PHE A 248 16.45 -17.13 2.20
N ILE A 249 17.30 -16.51 3.01
CA ILE A 249 17.49 -16.86 4.43
C ILE A 249 16.29 -16.42 5.30
N PRO A 250 15.67 -15.24 5.10
CA PRO A 250 14.53 -14.81 5.91
C PRO A 250 13.40 -15.84 6.01
N PHE A 251 12.99 -16.50 4.92
CA PHE A 251 11.93 -17.53 4.97
C PHE A 251 12.27 -18.69 5.89
N LYS A 252 13.54 -19.13 5.91
CA LYS A 252 14.00 -20.21 6.79
C LYS A 252 13.92 -19.78 8.26
N VAL A 253 14.23 -18.53 8.55
CA VAL A 253 14.11 -17.99 9.92
C VAL A 253 12.65 -17.91 10.35
N TYR A 254 11.74 -17.42 9.50
CA TYR A 254 10.31 -17.43 9.80
C TYR A 254 9.76 -18.85 10.01
N SER A 255 10.19 -19.81 9.21
CA SER A 255 9.82 -21.22 9.37
C SER A 255 10.32 -21.84 10.67
N TRP A 256 11.47 -21.38 11.20
CA TRP A 256 11.90 -21.73 12.56
C TRP A 256 11.06 -21.02 13.63
N GLN A 257 10.85 -19.71 13.48
CA GLN A 257 10.18 -18.89 14.48
C GLN A 257 8.73 -19.37 14.73
N LEU A 258 8.03 -19.71 13.65
CA LEU A 258 6.63 -20.14 13.67
C LEU A 258 6.45 -21.65 13.91
N GLU A 259 7.55 -22.42 14.02
CA GLU A 259 7.48 -23.84 14.34
C GLU A 259 6.94 -24.07 15.75
N ASN A 260 5.97 -24.98 15.86
CA ASN A 260 5.32 -25.35 17.11
C ASN A 260 5.89 -26.66 17.68
N ASP A 261 6.39 -27.59 16.85
CA ASP A 261 7.03 -28.81 17.33
C ASP A 261 8.41 -28.49 17.92
N PRO A 262 8.66 -28.75 19.23
CA PRO A 262 9.92 -28.36 19.87
C PRO A 262 11.15 -29.06 19.28
N LYS A 263 11.03 -30.32 18.83
CA LYS A 263 12.15 -31.09 18.27
C LYS A 263 12.50 -30.57 16.88
N LEU A 264 11.48 -30.28 16.06
CA LEU A 264 11.67 -29.73 14.73
C LEU A 264 12.20 -28.29 14.80
N LYS A 265 11.72 -27.50 15.76
CA LYS A 265 12.21 -26.15 16.02
C LYS A 265 13.69 -26.16 16.38
N GLU A 266 14.10 -27.03 17.30
CA GLU A 266 15.51 -27.21 17.68
C GLU A 266 16.38 -27.67 16.50
N LYS A 267 15.86 -28.57 15.65
CA LYS A 267 16.57 -29.01 14.44
C LYS A 267 16.78 -27.84 13.47
N LYS A 268 15.73 -27.07 13.17
CA LYS A 268 15.78 -25.89 12.29
C LYS A 268 16.75 -24.84 12.83
N TYR A 269 16.74 -24.60 14.15
CA TYR A 269 17.68 -23.69 14.82
C TYR A 269 19.14 -24.07 14.57
N LYS A 270 19.50 -25.33 14.87
CA LYS A 270 20.87 -25.83 14.67
C LYS A 270 21.31 -25.72 13.22
N GLU A 271 20.42 -26.02 12.28
CA GLU A 271 20.70 -25.88 10.86
C GLU A 271 20.98 -24.42 10.47
N LEU A 272 20.14 -23.47 10.91
CA LEU A 272 20.33 -22.04 10.68
C LEU A 272 21.67 -21.56 11.23
N LYS A 273 21.97 -21.87 12.50
CA LYS A 273 23.24 -21.48 13.15
C LYS A 273 24.46 -22.09 12.46
N LYS A 274 24.35 -23.33 11.95
CA LYS A 274 25.44 -24.00 11.22
C LYS A 274 25.67 -23.42 9.83
N LYS A 275 24.60 -23.21 9.05
CA LYS A 275 24.69 -22.79 7.64
C LYS A 275 24.89 -21.28 7.47
N TYR A 276 24.27 -20.47 8.33
CA TYR A 276 24.23 -19.01 8.19
C TYR A 276 24.70 -18.28 9.46
N PRO A 277 25.84 -18.64 10.09
CA PRO A 277 26.25 -18.09 11.37
C PRO A 277 26.49 -16.57 11.36
N LYS A 278 26.74 -16.00 10.17
CA LYS A 278 27.04 -14.58 9.98
C LYS A 278 25.82 -13.73 9.61
N HIS A 279 24.71 -14.36 9.19
CA HIS A 279 23.52 -13.66 8.73
C HIS A 279 22.88 -12.85 9.86
N TRP A 280 22.45 -11.63 9.58
CA TRP A 280 22.05 -10.67 10.62
C TRP A 280 20.88 -11.18 11.47
N ILE A 281 19.83 -11.76 10.87
CA ILE A 281 18.70 -12.32 11.63
C ILE A 281 19.15 -13.51 12.47
N VAL A 282 20.02 -14.37 11.91
CA VAL A 282 20.46 -15.59 12.58
C VAL A 282 21.35 -15.27 13.78
N LYS A 283 22.05 -14.13 13.79
CA LYS A 283 22.79 -13.67 14.98
C LYS A 283 21.87 -13.25 16.13
N GLN A 284 20.63 -12.85 15.85
CA GLN A 284 19.69 -12.33 16.86
C GLN A 284 18.88 -13.42 17.57
N ILE A 285 18.85 -14.64 17.02
CA ILE A 285 18.10 -15.78 17.56
C ILE A 285 18.92 -16.68 18.48
#